data_AF-A0A2N6N778-F1
#
_entry.id   AF-A0A2N6N778-F1
#
_cell.length_a   1.000
_cell.length_b   1.000
_cell.length_c   1.000
_cell.angle_alpha   90.00
_cell.angle_beta   90.00
_cell.angle_gamma   90.00
#
_symmetry.space_group_name_H-M   'P 1'
#
loop_
_entity.id
_entity.type
_entity.pdbx_description
1 polymer ?
#
loop_
_entity_poly.entity_id
_entity_poly.type
_entity_poly.pdbx_seq_one_letter_code
_entity_poly.pdbx_strand_id
1 'polypeptide(L)' 'MAVSPREKIMLQSTGKTKAGKPTDTYYTTIKNKRNTPEKLKIKKFDPRAWNPETGKYGIHVVFKEKKIPK' A
#
# COMPACT_ATOMS: atom_id res chain seq x y z
N MET A 1 14.55 -14.36 22.86
CA MET A 1 15.01 -13.84 21.54
C MET A 1 14.67 -12.36 21.49
N ALA A 2 15.66 -11.48 21.27
CA ALA A 2 15.40 -10.05 21.10
C ALA A 2 14.59 -9.85 19.81
N VAL A 3 13.32 -9.44 19.95
CA VAL A 3 12.48 -9.13 18.80
C VAL A 3 13.04 -7.86 18.17
N SER A 4 13.50 -7.94 16.93
CA SER A 4 13.94 -6.77 16.19
C SER A 4 12.78 -5.76 16.11
N PRO A 5 13.01 -4.48 16.42
CA PRO A 5 11.96 -3.46 16.36
C PRO A 5 11.50 -3.15 14.92
N ARG A 6 12.21 -3.70 13.92
CA ARG A 6 11.86 -3.64 12.51
C ARG A 6 10.97 -4.81 12.15
N GLU A 7 9.75 -4.51 11.73
CA GLU A 7 8.77 -5.51 11.30
C GLU A 7 8.41 -5.34 9.82
N LYS A 8 8.12 -6.46 9.16
CA LYS A 8 7.59 -6.43 7.80
C LYS A 8 6.12 -6.04 7.87
N ILE A 9 5.74 -5.03 7.10
CA ILE A 9 4.37 -4.52 6.98
C ILE A 9 3.89 -4.62 5.53
N MET A 10 2.58 -4.67 5.35
CA MET A 10 1.94 -4.61 4.04
C MET A 10 1.40 -3.20 3.81
N LEU A 11 1.51 -2.71 2.59
CA LEU A 11 0.93 -1.45 2.12
C LEU A 11 -0.12 -1.82 1.10
N GLN A 12 -1.40 -1.63 1.42
CA GLN A 12 -2.51 -1.92 0.52
C GLN A 12 -2.88 -0.68 -0.28
N SER A 13 -3.06 -0.85 -1.60
CA SER A 13 -3.50 0.21 -2.49
C SER A 13 -4.90 0.73 -2.13
N THR A 14 -5.11 2.04 -2.21
CA THR A 14 -6.46 2.63 -2.20
C THR A 14 -7.04 2.79 -3.61
N GLY A 15 -6.33 2.31 -4.63
CA GLY A 15 -6.76 2.38 -6.02
C GLY A 15 -8.04 1.60 -6.28
N LYS A 16 -8.81 2.07 -7.26
CA LYS A 16 -9.98 1.37 -7.81
C LYS A 16 -9.69 0.96 -9.25
N THR A 17 -10.23 -0.18 -9.64
CA THR A 17 -10.28 -0.66 -11.02
C THR A 17 -11.35 0.08 -11.82
N LYS A 18 -11.36 -0.08 -13.14
CA LYS A 18 -12.37 0.49 -14.04
C LYS A 18 -13.80 0.08 -13.65
N ALA A 19 -13.97 -1.11 -13.09
CA ALA A 19 -15.24 -1.64 -12.60
C ALA A 19 -15.61 -1.16 -11.19
N GLY A 20 -14.87 -0.21 -10.61
CA GLY A 20 -15.12 0.34 -9.27
C GLY A 20 -14.67 -0.56 -8.10
N LYS A 21 -14.12 -1.74 -8.38
CA LYS A 21 -13.59 -2.67 -7.36
C LYS A 21 -12.21 -2.23 -6.86
N PRO A 22 -11.82 -2.50 -5.60
CA PRO A 22 -10.45 -2.30 -5.14
C PRO A 22 -9.45 -3.10 -6.00
N THR A 23 -8.25 -2.57 -6.21
CA THR A 23 -7.22 -3.22 -7.04
C THR A 23 -6.51 -4.38 -6.37
N ASP A 24 -6.62 -4.49 -5.05
CA ASP A 24 -5.95 -5.48 -4.19
C ASP A 24 -4.43 -5.60 -4.40
N THR A 25 -3.82 -4.60 -5.03
CA THR A 25 -2.39 -4.47 -5.15
C THR A 25 -1.81 -4.07 -3.81
N TYR A 26 -0.72 -4.74 -3.45
CA TYR A 26 -0.02 -4.48 -2.22
C TYR A 26 1.48 -4.48 -2.44
N TYR A 27 2.16 -3.68 -1.61
CA TYR A 27 3.61 -3.74 -1.45
C TYR A 27 3.94 -4.27 -0.07
N THR A 28 5.09 -4.91 0.06
CA THR A 28 5.65 -5.21 1.38
C THR A 28 6.84 -4.30 1.63
N THR A 29 6.99 -3.84 2.86
CA THR A 29 8.13 -3.04 3.28
C THR A 29 8.47 -3.34 4.72
N ILE A 30 9.60 -2.82 5.19
CA ILE A 30 10.07 -2.98 6.57
C ILE A 30 9.91 -1.63 7.26
N LYS A 31 9.29 -1.63 8.42
CA LYS A 31 9.07 -0.43 9.23
C LYS A 31 9.60 -0.64 10.64
N ASN A 32 10.25 0.39 11.18
CA ASN A 32 10.61 0.44 12.59
C ASN A 32 9.46 1.09 13.38
N LYS A 33 8.74 0.30 14.18
CA LYS A 33 7.58 0.80 14.95
C LYS A 33 7.95 1.75 16.07
N ARG A 34 9.20 1.73 16.55
CA ARG A 34 9.66 2.64 17.61
C ARG A 34 9.86 4.07 17.10
N ASN A 35 10.44 4.20 15.90
CA ASN A 35 10.73 5.50 15.31
C ASN A 35 9.52 6.09 14.56
N THR A 36 8.65 5.22 14.04
CA THR A 36 7.48 5.63 13.27
C THR A 36 6.25 4.91 13.84
N PRO A 37 5.63 5.44 14.91
CA PRO A 37 4.47 4.79 15.52
C PRO A 37 3.23 4.86 14.62
N GLU A 38 3.09 5.92 13.82
CA GLU A 38 1.91 6.16 12.98
C GLU A 38 1.80 5.26 11.75
N LYS A 39 0.58 5.01 11.27
CA LYS A 39 0.34 4.20 10.07
C LYS A 39 0.95 4.86 8.83
N LEU A 40 1.79 4.11 8.14
CA LEU A 40 2.49 4.57 6.94
C LEU A 40 1.49 4.81 5.79
N LYS A 41 1.59 5.98 5.15
CA LYS A 41 0.85 6.34 3.93
C LYS A 41 1.86 6.82 2.90
N ILE A 42 2.02 6.08 1.81
CA ILE A 42 2.98 6.41 0.77
C ILE A 42 2.28 6.41 -0.58
N LYS A 43 2.53 7.44 -1.40
CA LYS A 43 2.11 7.42 -2.81
C LYS A 43 3.04 6.50 -3.59
N LYS A 44 2.48 5.46 -4.20
CA LYS A 44 3.20 4.54 -5.10
C LYS A 44 2.39 4.31 -6.35
N PHE A 45 3.06 3.87 -7.40
CA PHE A 45 2.40 3.48 -8.63
C PHE A 45 1.58 2.21 -8.42
N ASP A 46 0.32 2.22 -8.85
CA ASP A 46 -0.52 1.03 -8.92
C ASP A 46 -0.84 0.73 -10.39
N PRO A 47 -0.27 -0.35 -10.98
CA PRO A 47 -0.48 -0.68 -12.39
C PRO A 47 -1.93 -1.09 -12.70
N ARG A 48 -2.70 -1.54 -11.70
CA ARG A 48 -4.09 -1.98 -11.86
C ARG A 48 -5.11 -0.88 -11.62
N ALA A 49 -4.69 0.24 -11.01
CA ALA A 49 -5.58 1.36 -10.74
C ALA A 49 -5.99 2.04 -12.05
N TRP A 50 -7.28 2.35 -12.17
CA TRP A 50 -7.82 3.07 -13.31
C TRP A 50 -7.62 4.57 -13.10
N ASN A 51 -7.02 5.24 -14.08
CA ASN A 51 -6.94 6.68 -14.11
C ASN A 51 -8.16 7.25 -14.86
N PRO A 52 -9.10 7.95 -14.18
CA PRO A 52 -10.26 8.54 -14.83
C PRO A 52 -9.89 9.72 -15.76
N GLU A 53 -8.78 10.41 -15.51
CA GLU A 53 -8.38 11.59 -16.29
C GLU A 53 -7.77 11.18 -17.65
N THR A 54 -6.91 10.17 -17.65
CA THR A 54 -6.21 9.73 -18.88
C THR A 54 -6.92 8.58 -19.60
N GLY A 55 -7.95 7.99 -18.99
CA GLY A 55 -8.65 6.81 -19.53
C GLY A 55 -7.75 5.58 -19.70
N LYS A 56 -6.69 5.46 -18.89
CA LYS A 56 -5.69 4.38 -18.96
C LYS A 56 -5.52 3.70 -17.60
N TYR A 57 -5.02 2.47 -17.62
CA TYR A 57 -4.57 1.76 -16.42
C TYR A 57 -3.20 2.30 -15.99
N GLY A 58 -2.98 2.38 -14.67
CA GLY A 58 -1.74 2.87 -14.07
C GLY A 58 -1.87 4.30 -13.55
N ILE A 59 -1.91 4.46 -12.23
CA ILE A 59 -1.87 5.78 -11.58
C ILE A 59 -1.16 5.68 -10.23
N HIS A 60 -0.49 6.76 -9.84
CA HIS A 60 0.04 6.90 -8.50
C HIS A 60 -1.09 7.09 -7.50
N VAL A 61 -1.25 6.13 -6.60
CA VAL A 61 -2.28 6.13 -5.56
C VAL A 61 -1.64 6.03 -4.20
N VAL A 62 -2.40 6.41 -3.17
CA VAL A 62 -1.95 6.27 -1.80
C VAL A 62 -2.05 4.80 -1.41
N PHE A 63 -0.96 4.25 -0.89
CA PHE A 63 -0.95 2.95 -0.24
C PHE A 63 -0.96 3.15 1.27
N LYS A 64 -1.84 2.42 1.96
CA LYS A 64 -2.02 2.50 3.42
C LYS A 64 -1.48 1.23 4.09
N GLU A 65 -0.83 1.41 5.23
CA GLU A 65 -0.35 0.30 6.06
C GLU A 65 -1.48 -0.62 6.53
N LYS A 66 -1.27 -1.92 6.32
CA LYS A 66 -2.09 -3.03 6.79
C LYS A 66 -1.19 -4.13 7.35
N LYS A 67 -1.72 -4.89 8.30
CA LYS A 67 -1.03 -6.04 8.88
C LYS A 67 -0.91 -7.15 7.83
N ILE A 68 0.22 -7.83 7.82
CA ILE A 68 0.39 -9.05 7.00
C ILE A 68 -0.53 -10.14 7.60
N PRO A 69 -1.38 -10.78 6.79
CA PRO A 69 -2.15 -11.95 7.24
C PRO A 69 -1.17 -13.06 7.68
N LYS A 70 -1.44 -13.66 8.83
CA LYS A 70 -0.57 -14.63 9.49
C LYS A 70 -1.05 -16.05 9.24
#